data_AF-A0A5J4ND68-F1
#
_entry.id   AF-A0A5J4ND68-F1
#
_cell.length_a   1.000
_cell.length_b   1.000
_cell.length_c   1.000
_cell.angle_alpha   90.00
_cell.angle_beta   90.00
_cell.angle_gamma   90.00
#
_symmetry.space_group_name_H-M   'P 1'
#
loop_
_entity.id
_entity.type
_entity.pdbx_description
1 polymer ?
#
loop_
_entity_poly.entity_id
_entity_poly.type
_entity_poly.pdbx_seq_one_letter_code
_entity_poly.pdbx_strand_id
1 'polypeptide(L)'
;MFEHNGDVLCPQLNGTLSNGIGLFGTKQSNMRELHPRDVEMLRLIGQYLCDKGLNGAYAQLSRESGVSLEHDDATELRHATLEGRWSDVSLYTCNLLYGTLLL
;
A
#
# COMPACT_ATOMS: atom_id res chain seq x y z
N MET A 1 4.96 -6.07 37.75
CA MET A 1 6.09 -5.99 36.79
C MET A 1 6.66 -7.39 36.66
N PHE A 2 6.43 -8.04 35.53
CA PHE A 2 7.12 -9.27 35.15
C PHE A 2 7.75 -8.97 33.79
N GLU A 3 9.06 -8.78 33.77
CA GLU A 3 9.84 -8.61 32.54
C GLU A 3 10.26 -9.99 32.06
N HIS A 4 9.92 -10.32 30.81
CA HIS A 4 10.30 -11.55 30.15
C HIS A 4 11.44 -11.25 29.17
N ASN A 5 12.59 -11.85 29.45
CA ASN A 5 13.76 -11.88 28.57
C ASN A 5 13.46 -12.71 27.31
N GLY A 6 13.83 -12.17 26.15
CA GLY A 6 13.81 -12.86 24.86
C GLY A 6 14.93 -12.34 23.97
N ASP A 7 16.08 -13.00 24.08
CA ASP A 7 17.28 -12.85 23.26
C ASP A 7 17.02 -13.28 21.80
N VAL A 8 17.24 -12.38 20.83
CA VAL A 8 17.60 -12.75 19.45
C VAL A 8 18.65 -11.74 18.96
N LEU A 9 19.90 -12.16 19.06
CA LEU A 9 21.05 -11.60 18.36
C LEU A 9 20.79 -11.62 16.85
N CYS A 10 20.74 -10.45 16.21
CA CYS A 10 20.90 -10.35 14.77
C CYS A 10 22.39 -10.15 14.42
N PRO A 11 22.94 -10.90 13.45
CA PRO A 11 24.36 -10.85 13.13
C PRO A 11 24.73 -9.52 12.45
N GLN A 12 25.81 -8.92 12.95
CA GLN A 12 26.48 -7.77 12.34
C GLN A 12 27.03 -8.15 10.96
N LEU A 13 26.51 -7.52 9.90
CA LEU A 13 27.15 -7.52 8.59
C LEU A 13 27.96 -6.22 8.44
N ASN A 14 29.29 -6.37 8.51
CA ASN A 14 30.25 -5.32 8.26
C ASN A 14 30.70 -5.40 6.79
N GLY A 15 30.40 -4.39 5.97
CA GLY A 15 30.80 -4.36 4.56
C GLY A 15 30.28 -3.16 3.77
N THR A 16 31.01 -2.05 3.84
CA THR A 16 31.05 -0.91 2.90
C THR A 16 29.75 -0.18 2.53
N LEU A 17 29.56 0.98 3.18
CA LEU A 17 28.66 2.07 2.80
C LEU A 17 29.06 2.70 1.46
N SER A 18 28.14 2.77 0.50
CA SER A 18 27.98 3.94 -0.38
C SER A 18 26.62 3.97 -1.07
N ASN A 19 25.61 4.39 -0.31
CA ASN A 19 24.62 5.42 -0.68
C ASN A 19 23.51 5.37 0.36
N GLY A 20 23.32 6.50 1.03
CA GLY A 20 22.50 6.62 2.23
C GLY A 20 21.09 6.12 2.05
N ILE A 21 20.75 5.06 2.78
CA ILE A 21 19.38 4.77 3.20
C ILE A 21 19.49 4.36 4.66
N GLY A 22 19.29 5.35 5.53
CA GLY A 22 19.35 5.19 6.97
C GLY A 22 18.24 4.24 7.45
N LEU A 23 18.66 3.20 8.15
CA LEU A 23 17.81 2.29 8.91
C LEU A 23 17.37 2.98 10.21
N PHE A 24 16.19 3.62 10.26
CA PHE A 24 15.55 3.98 11.52
C PHE A 24 14.01 4.02 11.42
N GLY A 25 13.39 3.35 12.38
CA GLY A 25 12.14 3.67 13.08
C GLY A 25 11.07 4.54 12.41
N THR A 26 9.83 4.03 12.47
CA THR A 26 8.59 4.79 12.75
C THR A 26 8.43 6.17 12.10
N LYS A 27 7.43 6.26 11.22
CA LYS A 27 6.94 7.46 10.48
C LYS A 27 7.86 7.94 9.35
N GLN A 28 7.51 7.55 8.12
CA GLN A 28 7.86 8.33 6.94
C GLN A 28 6.68 8.39 5.99
N SER A 29 5.81 9.37 6.22
CA SER A 29 4.91 9.95 5.23
C SER A 29 5.71 10.81 4.24
N ASN A 30 6.74 10.22 3.62
CA ASN A 30 7.36 10.76 2.42
C ASN A 30 6.97 9.82 1.27
N MET A 31 5.66 9.70 1.03
CA MET A 31 5.24 9.37 -0.32
C MET A 31 5.75 10.52 -1.17
N ARG A 32 6.81 10.27 -1.95
CA ARG A 32 6.99 10.97 -3.22
C ARG A 32 5.59 11.05 -3.82
N GLU A 33 5.08 12.23 -4.15
CA GLU A 33 3.78 12.34 -4.83
C GLU A 33 3.87 11.52 -6.11
N LEU A 34 3.39 10.28 -6.03
CA LEU A 34 3.37 9.35 -7.14
C LEU A 34 2.29 9.88 -8.08
N HIS A 35 2.62 9.98 -9.35
CA HIS A 35 1.65 10.39 -10.34
C HIS A 35 0.46 9.41 -10.31
N PRO A 36 -0.80 9.84 -10.49
CA PRO A 36 -1.96 8.95 -10.42
C PRO A 36 -1.84 7.72 -11.32
N ARG A 37 -1.22 7.90 -12.50
CA ARG A 37 -0.89 6.80 -13.42
C ARG A 37 0.04 5.75 -12.80
N ASP A 38 1.05 6.19 -12.05
CA ASP A 38 2.04 5.29 -11.44
C ASP A 38 1.41 4.50 -10.29
N VAL A 39 0.52 5.14 -9.52
CA VAL A 39 -0.28 4.47 -8.49
C VAL A 39 -1.14 3.37 -9.10
N GLU A 40 -1.80 3.66 -10.23
CA GLU A 40 -2.65 2.67 -10.89
C GLU A 40 -1.85 1.53 -11.53
N MET A 41 -0.70 1.83 -12.15
CA MET A 41 0.22 0.78 -12.61
C MET A 41 0.67 -0.14 -11.46
N LEU A 42 0.98 0.42 -10.29
CA LEU A 42 1.35 -0.35 -9.11
C LEU A 42 0.21 -1.25 -8.63
N ARG A 43 -1.04 -0.77 -8.66
CA ARG A 43 -2.22 -1.56 -8.35
C ARG A 43 -2.42 -2.71 -9.34
N LEU A 44 -2.28 -2.47 -10.64
CA LEU A 44 -2.38 -3.51 -11.68
C LEU A 44 -1.31 -4.59 -11.50
N ILE A 45 -0.06 -4.20 -11.22
CA ILE A 45 1.03 -5.15 -10.93
C ILE A 45 0.73 -5.94 -9.66
N GLY A 46 0.30 -5.27 -8.59
CA GLY A 46 -0.05 -5.93 -7.33
C GLY A 46 -1.18 -6.95 -7.49
N GLN A 47 -2.21 -6.62 -8.28
CA GLN A 47 -3.33 -7.52 -8.58
C GLN A 47 -2.82 -8.78 -9.29
N TYR A 48 -1.98 -8.60 -10.31
CA TYR A 48 -1.37 -9.72 -11.03
C TYR A 48 -0.54 -10.63 -10.10
N LEU A 49 0.22 -10.06 -9.16
CA LEU A 49 0.98 -10.84 -8.19
C LEU A 49 0.06 -11.67 -7.27
N CYS A 50 -1.03 -11.07 -6.78
CA CYS A 50 -2.03 -11.79 -5.99
C CYS A 50 -2.70 -12.91 -6.80
N ASP A 51 -3.08 -12.66 -8.05
CA ASP A 51 -3.70 -13.66 -8.94
C ASP A 51 -2.78 -14.86 -9.21
N LYS A 52 -1.46 -14.63 -9.21
CA LYS A 52 -0.44 -15.70 -9.34
C LYS A 52 -0.09 -16.38 -8.03
N GLY A 53 -0.69 -15.98 -6.91
CA GLY A 53 -0.38 -16.50 -5.57
C GLY A 53 0.94 -15.98 -4.99
N LEU A 54 1.56 -14.97 -5.61
CA LEU A 54 2.84 -14.38 -5.22
C LEU A 54 2.65 -13.31 -4.14
N ASN A 55 1.96 -13.67 -3.05
CA ASN A 55 1.58 -12.73 -1.99
C ASN A 55 2.78 -12.07 -1.28
N GLY A 56 3.92 -12.76 -1.19
CA GLY A 56 5.15 -12.19 -0.64
C GLY A 56 5.72 -11.05 -1.50
N ALA A 57 5.64 -11.18 -2.83
CA ALA A 57 6.07 -10.14 -3.75
C ALA A 57 5.13 -8.92 -3.68
N TYR A 58 3.82 -9.15 -3.56
CA TYR A 58 2.86 -8.07 -3.30
C TYR A 58 3.17 -7.34 -1.98
N ALA A 59 3.42 -8.07 -0.90
CA ALA A 59 3.73 -7.47 0.41
C ALA A 59 5.01 -6.61 0.37
N GLN A 60 5.99 -7.00 -0.44
CA GLN A 60 7.19 -6.20 -0.66
C GLN A 60 6.89 -4.95 -1.51
N LEU A 61 6.18 -5.11 -2.64
CA LEU A 61 5.79 -4.00 -3.52
C LEU A 61 5.01 -2.92 -2.77
N SER A 62 4.00 -3.32 -1.98
CA SER A 62 3.17 -2.40 -1.20
C SER A 62 4.00 -1.68 -0.13
N ARG A 63 4.93 -2.37 0.54
CA ARG A 63 5.81 -1.76 1.54
C ARG A 63 6.78 -0.74 0.95
N GLU A 64 7.33 -1.03 -0.23
CA GLU A 64 8.32 -0.17 -0.89
C GLU A 64 7.67 1.04 -1.57
N SER A 65 6.49 0.85 -2.18
CA SER A 65 5.78 1.92 -2.87
C SER A 65 4.85 2.73 -1.96
N GLY A 66 4.42 2.16 -0.83
CA GLY A 66 3.35 2.72 0.01
C GLY A 66 1.95 2.61 -0.61
N VAL A 67 1.79 1.96 -1.77
CA VAL A 67 0.51 1.82 -2.47
C VAL A 67 -0.21 0.54 -2.03
N SER A 68 -1.50 0.67 -1.74
CA SER A 68 -2.42 -0.45 -1.47
C SER A 68 -3.21 -0.81 -2.72
N LEU A 69 -3.64 -2.07 -2.82
CA LEU A 69 -4.52 -2.54 -3.90
C LEU A 69 -5.90 -1.91 -3.87
N GLU A 70 -6.41 -1.61 -2.68
CA GLU A 70 -7.73 -1.03 -2.54
C GLU A 70 -7.72 0.42 -3.03
N HIS A 71 -8.72 0.77 -3.84
CA HIS A 71 -8.96 2.14 -4.26
C HIS A 71 -9.68 2.88 -3.12
N ASP A 72 -9.24 4.09 -2.76
CA ASP A 72 -9.86 4.86 -1.67
C ASP A 72 -11.37 5.05 -1.90
N ASP A 73 -11.78 5.38 -3.14
CA ASP A 73 -13.20 5.43 -3.52
C ASP A 73 -13.95 4.09 -3.35
N ALA A 74 -13.28 2.93 -3.47
CA ALA A 74 -13.93 1.63 -3.23
C ALA A 74 -14.21 1.42 -1.73
N THR A 75 -13.29 1.85 -0.87
CA THR A 75 -13.47 1.88 0.58
C THR A 75 -14.61 2.81 0.96
N GLU A 76 -14.60 4.04 0.43
CA GLU A 76 -15.62 5.04 0.72
C GLU A 76 -17.01 4.67 0.16
N LEU A 77 -17.06 4.02 -1.01
CA LEU A 77 -18.27 3.43 -1.54
C LEU A 77 -18.88 2.40 -0.56
N ARG A 78 -18.05 1.53 0.01
CA ARG A 78 -18.49 0.53 0.99
C ARG A 78 -19.06 1.21 2.23
N HIS A 79 -18.36 2.21 2.78
CA HIS A 79 -18.84 2.98 3.93
C HIS A 79 -20.16 3.69 3.64
N ALA A 80 -20.24 4.45 2.54
CA ALA A 80 -21.44 5.17 2.13
C ALA A 80 -22.64 4.24 1.92
N THR A 81 -22.42 3.05 1.36
CA THR A 81 -23.47 2.03 1.17
C THR A 81 -23.98 1.50 2.51
N LEU A 82 -23.08 1.17 3.44
CA LEU A 82 -23.44 0.64 4.76
C LEU A 82 -24.13 1.69 5.64
N GLU A 83 -23.74 2.95 5.50
CA GLU A 83 -24.27 4.08 6.27
C GLU A 83 -25.51 4.73 5.63
N GLY A 84 -25.95 4.23 4.46
CA GLY A 84 -27.15 4.70 3.76
C GLY A 84 -27.00 6.07 3.08
N ARG A 85 -25.78 6.53 2.84
CA ARG A 85 -25.48 7.78 2.11
C ARG A 85 -25.49 7.56 0.59
N TRP A 86 -26.67 7.32 0.05
CA TRP A 86 -26.85 7.00 -1.38
C TRP A 86 -26.41 8.12 -2.35
N SER A 87 -26.43 9.37 -1.90
CA SER A 87 -25.91 10.51 -2.68
C SER A 87 -24.41 10.38 -2.94
N ASP A 88 -23.64 9.92 -1.95
CA ASP A 88 -22.19 9.78 -2.05
C ASP A 88 -21.82 8.49 -2.81
N VAL A 89 -22.59 7.42 -2.63
CA VAL A 89 -22.45 6.15 -3.38
C VAL A 89 -22.38 6.41 -4.88
N SER A 90 -23.29 7.23 -5.42
CA SER A 90 -23.33 7.55 -6.85
C SER A 90 -22.03 8.22 -7.33
N LEU A 91 -21.44 9.08 -6.52
CA LEU A 91 -20.20 9.79 -6.81
C LEU A 91 -19.00 8.83 -6.84
N TYR A 92 -18.86 7.97 -5.82
CA TYR A 92 -17.77 7.00 -5.76
C TYR A 92 -17.89 5.94 -6.88
N THR A 93 -19.11 5.48 -7.20
CA THR A 93 -19.32 4.57 -8.34
C THR A 93 -18.90 5.21 -9.66
N CYS A 94 -19.19 6.49 -9.88
CA CYS A 94 -18.72 7.21 -11.06
C CYS A 94 -17.18 7.27 -11.08
N ASN A 95 -16.54 7.67 -9.99
CA ASN A 95 -15.08 7.75 -9.95
C ASN A 95 -14.39 6.40 -10.23
N LEU A 96 -14.93 5.31 -9.68
CA LEU A 96 -14.43 3.96 -9.95
C LEU A 96 -14.64 3.55 -11.41
N LEU A 97 -15.82 3.79 -11.97
CA LEU A 97 -16.12 3.41 -13.36
C LEU A 97 -15.33 4.25 -14.36
N TYR A 98 -15.21 5.56 -14.15
CA TYR A 98 -14.45 6.46 -15.03
C TYR A 98 -12.94 6.30 -14.84
N GLY A 99 -12.46 6.03 -13.62
CA GLY A 99 -11.05 5.72 -13.34
C GLY A 99 -10.61 4.41 -13.97
N THR A 100 -11.50 3.41 -14.02
CA THR A 100 -11.24 2.11 -14.66
C THR A 100 -11.36 2.17 -16.18
N LEU A 101 -12.23 3.03 -16.74
CA LEU A 101 -12.42 3.17 -18.20
C LEU A 101 -11.41 4.09 -18.91
N LEU A 102 -10.56 4.84 -18.19
CA LEU A 102 -9.55 5.72 -18.82
C LEU A 102 -8.17 5.07 -19.01
N LEU A 103 -8.06 3.77 -18.77
CA LEU A 103 -6.94 2.90 -19.16
C LEU A 103 -7.34 1.99 -20.33
#